data_AF-A0AAV7QPW4-F1
#
_entry.id   AF-A0AAV7QPW4-F1
#
_cell.length_a   1.000
_cell.length_b   1.000
_cell.length_c   1.000
_cell.angle_alpha   90.00
_cell.angle_beta   90.00
_cell.angle_gamma   90.00
#
_symmetry.space_group_name_H-M   'P 1'
#
loop_
_entity.id
_entity.type
_entity.pdbx_description
1 polymer ?
#
loop_
_entity_poly.entity_id
_entity_poly.type
_entity_poly.pdbx_seq_one_letter_code
_entity_poly.pdbx_strand_id
1 'polypeptide(L)'
;MEATRWLNQDHATAIRSARCKCGRGGLKLTYTHSTQGTLPASCQSYRAGAQRLRAVHRRQLGETRAAACFVKSHFHQRRKSSSMMRLHMTQSLAFFLLVVCCAGGDTTVGNSSVTCWTRWFDGNRPNINGESELLSELRAKFPGLICSNPIGIIAENAKGLSAEEAKNNIQLNASVGLICLNKDQIGSQCNDYRVKFLCSGDFCTECQTKWLNAYTTRDNRGEYELMCLLQKKFLIDMCKEPIAIQVETLSGQSVTSTGDVIKLFDADNGFACLNEDQNGKSCQDYRVRLTCPLDFCTAPRECRTVWFNSDHPSAENKEDNETLAHIRNKYPGQMCEAPISIVASTWSGLLPYLTKDVIEYYDISNGFLCLHDHVAENTCKDYYVKFSCPAAFCAAGCRTPWFNVDKPSMNGDFETMEKLRKNFEHKICSNPIGIEARSVDGVPASETGQIFDTYDATFGFACVNKKQVGGSLCLDYEVRFTCPVQFCAGKPCS
;
A
#
# COMPACT_ATOMS: atom_id res chain seq x y z
N MET A 1 -54.71 24.82 -18.46
CA MET A 1 -55.19 23.44 -18.32
C MET A 1 -53.99 22.53 -18.58
N GLU A 2 -52.98 22.47 -17.71
CA GLU A 2 -52.94 21.98 -16.31
C GLU A 2 -52.40 20.54 -16.22
N ALA A 3 -51.38 20.37 -15.37
CA ALA A 3 -50.90 19.17 -14.67
C ALA A 3 -51.06 17.77 -15.33
N THR A 4 -50.05 16.90 -15.41
CA THR A 4 -49.37 16.29 -14.23
C THR A 4 -48.29 15.28 -14.69
N ARG A 5 -47.04 15.39 -14.21
CA ARG A 5 -46.27 14.29 -13.57
C ARG A 5 -44.88 14.75 -13.07
N TRP A 6 -44.54 14.31 -11.87
CA TRP A 6 -43.26 14.51 -11.16
C TRP A 6 -42.61 13.13 -10.87
N LEU A 7 -41.37 13.14 -10.34
CA LEU A 7 -40.56 12.00 -9.83
C LEU A 7 -39.95 11.10 -10.92
N ASN A 8 -38.63 11.00 -11.15
CA ASN A 8 -37.48 11.02 -10.24
C ASN A 8 -36.19 11.54 -10.93
N GLN A 9 -35.40 12.34 -10.22
CA GLN A 9 -33.97 12.56 -10.47
C GLN A 9 -33.25 12.58 -9.11
N ASP A 10 -32.69 11.44 -8.70
CA ASP A 10 -31.90 11.37 -7.48
C ASP A 10 -30.47 11.85 -7.71
N HIS A 11 -30.01 12.71 -6.81
CA HIS A 11 -28.69 13.31 -6.83
C HIS A 11 -27.61 12.32 -6.37
N ALA A 12 -26.91 11.69 -7.31
CA ALA A 12 -25.68 10.96 -7.03
C ALA A 12 -24.56 11.92 -6.54
N THR A 13 -24.53 12.17 -5.24
CA THR A 13 -23.64 13.16 -4.61
C THR A 13 -22.25 12.55 -4.39
N ALA A 14 -21.20 13.32 -4.70
CA ALA A 14 -19.85 12.80 -4.87
C ALA A 14 -19.18 12.27 -3.59
N ILE A 15 -18.87 10.97 -3.58
CA ILE A 15 -17.94 10.36 -2.62
C ILE A 15 -16.50 10.64 -3.11
N ARG A 16 -15.84 11.66 -2.56
CA ARG A 16 -14.41 11.90 -2.80
C ARG A 16 -13.55 11.12 -1.80
N SER A 17 -13.07 9.94 -2.24
CA SER A 17 -11.90 9.30 -1.64
C SER A 17 -10.69 10.23 -1.73
N ALA A 18 -10.06 10.52 -0.60
CA ALA A 18 -8.79 11.24 -0.55
C ALA A 18 -7.62 10.31 -0.94
N ARG A 19 -7.50 9.98 -2.24
CA ARG A 19 -6.32 9.25 -2.76
C ARG A 19 -5.06 10.12 -2.58
N CYS A 20 -4.01 9.57 -1.98
CA CYS A 20 -2.70 10.24 -1.89
C CYS A 20 -2.13 10.55 -3.27
N LYS A 21 -2.18 11.82 -3.71
CA LYS A 21 -1.46 12.27 -4.92
C LYS A 21 0.04 12.40 -4.62
N CYS A 22 0.80 11.39 -5.03
CA CYS A 22 2.24 11.29 -4.79
C CYS A 22 3.04 12.22 -5.74
N GLY A 23 3.17 13.50 -5.36
CA GLY A 23 4.04 14.49 -6.00
C GLY A 23 5.51 14.40 -5.53
N ARG A 24 6.44 15.10 -6.21
CA ARG A 24 7.90 15.07 -5.91
C ARG A 24 8.33 15.83 -4.64
N GLY A 25 7.42 16.09 -3.72
CA GLY A 25 7.68 16.55 -2.36
C GLY A 25 6.71 15.84 -1.43
N GLY A 26 7.14 15.54 -0.19
CA GLY A 26 6.31 14.87 0.81
C GLY A 26 4.96 15.55 1.04
N LEU A 27 4.00 14.77 1.54
CA LEU A 27 2.57 15.08 1.72
C LEU A 27 2.18 16.56 1.49
N LYS A 28 1.52 16.84 0.37
CA LYS A 28 0.82 18.11 0.17
C LYS A 28 -0.68 17.87 0.08
N LEU A 29 -1.35 17.94 1.24
CA LEU A 29 -2.81 17.97 1.32
C LEU A 29 -3.32 19.25 0.63
N THR A 30 -3.89 19.10 -0.56
CA THR A 30 -4.48 20.19 -1.33
C THR A 30 -5.98 20.03 -1.45
N TYR A 31 -6.72 20.82 -0.67
CA TYR A 31 -8.17 20.95 -0.79
C TYR A 31 -8.51 21.75 -2.05
N THR A 32 -9.18 21.10 -3.02
CA THR A 32 -9.75 21.80 -4.18
C THR A 32 -11.23 22.05 -3.95
N HIS A 33 -11.57 23.25 -3.48
CA HIS A 33 -12.94 23.75 -3.58
C HIS A 33 -13.30 23.96 -5.04
N SER A 34 -14.41 23.39 -5.46
CA SER A 34 -15.04 23.66 -6.75
C SER A 34 -15.92 24.90 -6.63
N THR A 35 -15.58 25.96 -7.36
CA THR A 35 -16.51 27.06 -7.65
C THR A 35 -16.41 27.42 -9.12
N GLN A 36 -17.35 26.92 -9.93
CA GLN A 36 -17.66 27.49 -11.24
C GLN A 36 -18.64 28.66 -11.05
N GLY A 37 -18.39 29.79 -11.72
CA GLY A 37 -19.23 30.99 -11.58
C GLY A 37 -18.60 32.25 -12.18
N THR A 38 -18.57 32.32 -13.52
CA THR A 38 -18.50 33.50 -14.41
C THR A 38 -18.18 34.90 -13.84
N LEU A 39 -17.13 35.53 -14.40
CA LEU A 39 -16.85 36.98 -14.38
C LEU A 39 -17.90 37.78 -15.20
N PRO A 40 -18.15 39.09 -14.91
CA PRO A 40 -17.34 40.14 -15.56
C PRO A 40 -17.04 41.43 -14.74
N ALA A 41 -15.86 42.00 -15.04
CA ALA A 41 -15.48 43.42 -15.08
C ALA A 41 -16.04 44.47 -14.08
N SER A 42 -15.20 44.84 -13.09
CA SER A 42 -14.90 46.26 -12.81
C SER A 42 -13.58 46.40 -12.01
N CYS A 43 -12.54 46.99 -12.60
CA CYS A 43 -11.31 47.34 -11.88
C CYS A 43 -11.48 48.65 -11.11
N GLN A 44 -11.22 48.66 -9.79
CA GLN A 44 -10.28 49.62 -9.17
C GLN A 44 -10.05 49.41 -7.67
N SER A 45 -8.77 49.58 -7.29
CA SER A 45 -8.26 50.15 -6.03
C SER A 45 -7.51 49.25 -5.01
N TYR A 46 -6.38 49.83 -4.56
CA TYR A 46 -5.52 49.51 -3.40
C TYR A 46 -4.71 48.20 -3.32
N ARG A 47 -3.53 48.26 -3.97
CA ARG A 47 -2.27 47.83 -3.33
C ARG A 47 -1.95 48.75 -2.14
N ALA A 48 -1.80 48.20 -0.93
CA ALA A 48 -0.97 48.75 0.15
C ALA A 48 -0.75 47.68 1.22
N GLY A 49 0.49 47.40 1.63
CA GLY A 49 0.73 46.37 2.67
C GLY A 49 2.13 45.79 2.83
N ALA A 50 3.18 46.35 2.20
CA ALA A 50 4.55 45.88 2.39
C ALA A 50 5.57 47.01 2.28
N GLN A 51 5.99 47.58 3.42
CA GLN A 51 7.34 48.12 3.72
C GLN A 51 7.35 48.95 5.02
N ARG A 52 8.39 48.71 5.84
CA ARG A 52 8.96 49.45 7.01
C ARG A 52 9.23 48.44 8.14
N LEU A 53 10.41 48.32 8.77
CA LEU A 53 11.68 49.05 8.63
C LEU A 53 12.85 48.13 9.02
N ARG A 54 14.03 48.30 8.39
CA ARG A 54 15.31 47.77 8.90
C ARG A 54 16.04 48.87 9.69
N ALA A 55 16.28 48.58 10.97
CA ALA A 55 17.50 48.81 11.77
C ALA A 55 18.27 50.18 11.81
N VAL A 56 18.84 50.41 13.01
CA VAL A 56 20.04 51.22 13.37
C VAL A 56 19.88 52.73 13.64
N HIS A 57 19.91 53.13 14.93
CA HIS A 57 21.02 53.91 15.50
C HIS A 57 21.07 53.93 17.05
N ARG A 58 22.27 53.66 17.61
CA ARG A 58 23.00 54.21 18.81
C ARG A 58 22.22 54.96 19.92
N ARG A 59 22.60 54.97 21.21
CA ARG A 59 23.84 54.58 21.95
C ARG A 59 23.56 54.66 23.47
N GLN A 60 24.15 53.79 24.30
CA GLN A 60 24.77 54.20 25.58
C GLN A 60 25.83 53.16 26.01
N LEU A 61 26.78 53.56 26.87
CA LEU A 61 28.12 52.97 27.07
C LEU A 61 28.37 52.47 28.51
N GLY A 62 29.38 51.62 28.68
CA GLY A 62 29.95 51.18 29.98
C GLY A 62 30.10 49.65 30.03
N GLU A 63 31.17 49.05 29.47
CA GLU A 63 32.44 48.74 30.16
C GLU A 63 32.25 47.99 31.50
N THR A 64 32.72 46.74 31.66
CA THR A 64 34.17 46.46 31.80
C THR A 64 34.57 44.98 31.63
N ARG A 65 35.74 44.81 31.00
CA ARG A 65 36.84 43.82 31.22
C ARG A 65 36.63 42.28 31.21
N ALA A 66 37.39 41.71 30.28
CA ALA A 66 37.75 40.31 30.06
C ALA A 66 38.52 39.58 31.19
N ALA A 67 38.48 38.23 31.13
CA ALA A 67 39.64 37.34 31.22
C ALA A 67 39.32 35.98 30.55
N ALA A 68 40.31 35.25 30.06
CA ALA A 68 40.18 33.99 29.33
C ALA A 68 41.22 32.93 29.77
N CYS A 69 41.00 31.65 29.40
CA CYS A 69 41.94 30.50 29.58
C CYS A 69 42.23 30.14 31.07
N PHE A 70 42.74 28.98 31.52
CA PHE A 70 42.94 27.58 31.09
C PHE A 70 43.12 26.73 32.41
N VAL A 71 43.16 25.39 32.52
CA VAL A 71 43.26 24.25 31.58
C VAL A 71 42.52 23.00 32.14
N LYS A 72 42.69 21.82 31.50
CA LYS A 72 42.17 20.46 31.77
C LYS A 72 42.39 19.84 33.19
N SER A 73 41.64 18.74 33.38
CA SER A 73 42.00 17.44 34.03
C SER A 73 41.49 17.28 35.47
N HIS A 74 41.10 16.11 36.00
CA HIS A 74 40.84 14.73 35.55
C HIS A 74 40.20 14.02 36.78
N PHE A 75 39.68 12.80 36.60
CA PHE A 75 39.51 11.77 37.65
C PHE A 75 38.54 12.00 38.84
N HIS A 76 37.36 11.39 38.70
CA HIS A 76 36.96 10.20 39.49
C HIS A 76 37.14 10.24 41.03
N GLN A 77 36.03 10.35 41.77
CA GLN A 77 35.92 9.70 43.07
C GLN A 77 34.49 9.19 43.37
N ARG A 78 34.42 7.99 43.95
CA ARG A 78 33.21 7.27 44.36
C ARG A 78 33.15 7.24 45.89
N ARG A 79 31.93 7.36 46.45
CA ARG A 79 31.56 6.97 47.84
C ARG A 79 32.19 7.87 48.94
N LYS A 80 31.60 8.10 50.12
CA LYS A 80 30.32 7.69 50.74
C LYS A 80 30.06 8.63 51.95
N SER A 81 28.80 8.72 52.41
CA SER A 81 28.36 8.85 53.83
C SER A 81 27.39 10.01 54.17
N SER A 82 26.18 9.61 54.58
CA SER A 82 25.37 10.11 55.71
C SER A 82 25.07 11.60 55.91
N SER A 83 23.78 11.99 55.84
CA SER A 83 22.97 12.27 57.05
C SER A 83 21.47 12.45 56.72
N MET A 84 20.62 12.28 57.75
CA MET A 84 19.15 12.36 57.74
C MET A 84 18.55 13.65 57.18
N MET A 85 17.39 13.52 56.51
CA MET A 85 16.19 14.27 56.91
C MET A 85 14.92 13.46 56.58
N ARG A 86 13.99 13.36 57.54
CA ARG A 86 12.68 12.70 57.33
C ARG A 86 11.69 13.69 56.72
N LEU A 87 10.89 13.26 55.76
CA LEU A 87 9.55 13.79 55.52
C LEU A 87 8.63 12.66 55.03
N HIS A 88 7.41 12.60 55.54
CA HIS A 88 6.42 11.57 55.18
C HIS A 88 5.58 12.03 53.98
N MET A 89 5.35 11.16 52.99
CA MET A 89 3.98 10.85 52.55
C MET A 89 3.87 9.59 51.66
N THR A 90 2.98 8.70 52.07
CA THR A 90 2.14 7.78 51.27
C THR A 90 2.74 7.02 50.06
N GLN A 91 3.12 5.77 50.37
CA GLN A 91 3.23 4.57 49.53
C GLN A 91 2.77 4.66 48.06
N SER A 92 3.74 4.44 47.16
CA SER A 92 3.54 3.66 45.94
C SER A 92 4.59 2.55 45.95
N LEU A 93 4.17 1.28 45.89
CA LEU A 93 5.04 0.12 46.07
C LEU A 93 4.76 -0.95 45.01
N ALA A 94 5.47 -0.83 43.89
CA ALA A 94 5.82 -2.00 43.10
C ALA A 94 6.87 -2.81 43.88
N PHE A 95 6.66 -4.12 44.02
CA PHE A 95 7.67 -5.05 44.51
C PHE A 95 7.77 -6.24 43.54
N PHE A 96 8.93 -6.37 42.91
CA PHE A 96 9.32 -7.55 42.14
C PHE A 96 10.59 -8.10 42.79
N LEU A 97 10.55 -9.31 43.33
CA LEU A 97 11.74 -10.13 43.47
C LEU A 97 11.39 -11.62 43.60
N LEU A 98 12.09 -12.41 42.82
CA LEU A 98 11.85 -13.82 42.55
C LEU A 98 11.90 -14.71 43.79
N VAL A 99 11.06 -15.75 43.79
CA VAL A 99 11.44 -17.08 44.28
C VAL A 99 11.18 -18.07 43.15
N VAL A 100 12.22 -18.81 42.77
CA VAL A 100 12.12 -19.96 41.85
C VAL A 100 12.35 -21.22 42.67
N CYS A 101 11.43 -22.17 42.62
CA CYS A 101 11.77 -23.58 42.59
C CYS A 101 10.65 -24.43 41.97
N CYS A 102 11.07 -25.36 41.14
CA CYS A 102 10.29 -26.12 40.18
C CYS A 102 9.17 -26.99 40.80
N ALA A 103 8.00 -26.95 40.18
CA ALA A 103 7.14 -28.12 40.01
C ALA A 103 6.69 -28.15 38.53
N GLY A 104 6.90 -29.26 37.84
CA GLY A 104 6.73 -29.34 36.39
C GLY A 104 5.27 -29.31 35.95
N GLY A 105 4.94 -28.34 35.10
CA GLY A 105 3.79 -28.34 34.20
C GLY A 105 4.23 -27.61 32.92
N ASP A 106 3.85 -28.11 31.75
CA ASP A 106 4.34 -27.60 30.47
C ASP A 106 4.15 -26.09 30.33
N THR A 107 5.25 -25.34 30.43
CA THR A 107 5.30 -23.98 29.92
C THR A 107 5.32 -24.06 28.40
N THR A 108 4.14 -24.22 27.81
CA THR A 108 3.93 -23.82 26.41
C THR A 108 4.47 -22.41 26.28
N VAL A 109 5.52 -22.22 25.49
CA VAL A 109 6.05 -20.90 25.15
C VAL A 109 4.85 -20.09 24.66
N GLY A 110 4.48 -19.06 25.42
CA GLY A 110 3.34 -18.22 25.09
C GLY A 110 3.59 -17.58 23.74
N ASN A 111 2.98 -18.15 22.70
CA ASN A 111 3.18 -17.70 21.33
C ASN A 111 2.63 -16.28 21.24
N SER A 112 3.53 -15.29 21.19
CA SER A 112 3.17 -13.88 21.01
C SER A 112 2.46 -13.75 19.67
N SER A 113 1.13 -13.82 19.70
CA SER A 113 0.29 -13.90 18.50
C SER A 113 0.58 -12.69 17.62
N VAL A 114 1.06 -12.92 16.40
CA VAL A 114 1.31 -11.86 15.41
C VAL A 114 0.06 -11.01 15.26
N THR A 115 0.20 -9.68 15.36
CA THR A 115 -0.91 -8.72 15.30
C THR A 115 -0.84 -7.84 14.06
N CYS A 116 -1.99 -7.41 13.56
CA CYS A 116 -2.10 -6.57 12.37
C CYS A 116 -3.26 -5.58 12.51
N TRP A 117 -3.10 -4.37 11.98
CA TRP A 117 -4.18 -3.38 11.90
C TRP A 117 -4.93 -3.51 10.59
N THR A 118 -6.26 -3.59 10.64
CA THR A 118 -7.08 -3.57 9.43
C THR A 118 -6.96 -2.23 8.69
N ARG A 119 -7.44 -2.19 7.44
CA ARG A 119 -7.92 -0.94 6.81
C ARG A 119 -9.00 -0.24 7.64
N TRP A 120 -9.32 0.99 7.26
CA TRP A 120 -10.43 1.75 7.86
C TRP A 120 -11.79 1.32 7.30
N PHE A 121 -12.81 1.40 8.15
CA PHE A 121 -14.20 1.11 7.82
C PHE A 121 -15.11 2.29 8.22
N ASP A 122 -16.01 2.64 7.31
CA ASP A 122 -17.03 3.69 7.37
C ASP A 122 -18.34 3.00 6.93
N GLY A 123 -19.16 2.69 7.92
CA GLY A 123 -20.39 1.91 7.84
C GLY A 123 -21.59 2.81 7.58
N ASN A 124 -21.72 3.86 8.37
CA ASN A 124 -22.90 4.70 8.49
C ASN A 124 -22.57 6.20 8.30
N ARG A 125 -23.53 7.06 8.61
CA ARG A 125 -23.36 8.52 8.67
C ARG A 125 -24.14 9.04 9.88
N PRO A 126 -23.73 10.17 10.50
CA PRO A 126 -24.41 10.68 11.67
C PRO A 126 -25.86 11.04 11.35
N ASN A 127 -26.75 10.61 12.22
CA ASN A 127 -28.18 10.88 12.15
C ASN A 127 -28.66 11.61 13.41
N ILE A 128 -29.97 11.82 13.53
CA ILE A 128 -30.58 12.55 14.66
C ILE A 128 -30.22 11.95 16.03
N ASN A 129 -30.01 10.64 16.13
CA ASN A 129 -29.68 9.96 17.39
C ASN A 129 -28.17 9.99 17.71
N GLY A 130 -27.30 10.15 16.71
CA GLY A 130 -25.86 10.08 16.85
C GLY A 130 -25.19 9.35 15.68
N GLU A 131 -24.06 8.70 15.95
CA GLU A 131 -23.26 7.94 14.99
C GLU A 131 -22.88 6.56 15.56
N SER A 132 -22.80 5.53 14.73
CA SER A 132 -22.37 4.21 15.18
C SER A 132 -21.70 3.37 14.09
N GLU A 133 -20.54 2.84 14.43
CA GLU A 133 -19.77 1.89 13.60
C GLU A 133 -19.76 0.54 14.30
N LEU A 134 -20.90 -0.16 14.27
CA LEU A 134 -21.09 -1.42 14.97
C LEU A 134 -20.39 -2.57 14.23
N LEU A 135 -19.63 -3.38 14.97
CA LEU A 135 -18.86 -4.50 14.42
C LEU A 135 -19.73 -5.54 13.69
N SER A 136 -20.95 -5.78 14.17
CA SER A 136 -21.91 -6.67 13.53
C SER A 136 -22.36 -6.17 12.16
N GLU A 137 -22.68 -4.88 12.05
CA GLU A 137 -23.09 -4.23 10.80
C GLU A 137 -21.92 -4.14 9.82
N LEU A 138 -20.73 -3.76 10.32
CA LEU A 138 -19.51 -3.71 9.53
C LEU A 138 -19.13 -5.07 8.94
N ARG A 139 -19.25 -6.17 9.70
CA ARG A 139 -19.01 -7.52 9.15
C ARG A 139 -20.04 -7.94 8.11
N ALA A 140 -21.29 -7.52 8.23
CA ALA A 140 -22.32 -7.77 7.23
C ALA A 140 -22.07 -6.98 5.94
N LYS A 141 -21.60 -5.73 6.06
CA LYS A 141 -21.25 -4.84 4.94
C LYS A 141 -19.91 -5.21 4.27
N PHE A 142 -18.96 -5.74 5.05
CA PHE A 142 -17.59 -6.03 4.64
C PHE A 142 -17.18 -7.48 5.01
N PRO A 143 -17.83 -8.50 4.41
CA PRO A 143 -17.60 -9.90 4.76
C PRO A 143 -16.14 -10.32 4.55
N GLY A 144 -15.57 -11.01 5.54
CA GLY A 144 -14.20 -11.51 5.50
C GLY A 144 -13.09 -10.46 5.73
N LEU A 145 -13.40 -9.16 5.76
CA LEU A 145 -12.38 -8.10 5.89
C LEU A 145 -12.02 -7.73 7.34
N ILE A 146 -12.73 -8.29 8.32
CA ILE A 146 -12.52 -8.03 9.76
C ILE A 146 -12.45 -9.38 10.50
N CYS A 147 -11.40 -9.60 11.29
CA CYS A 147 -11.22 -10.82 12.07
C CYS A 147 -12.39 -11.10 13.03
N SER A 148 -12.64 -12.38 13.33
CA SER A 148 -13.76 -12.83 14.18
C SER A 148 -13.68 -12.34 15.62
N ASN A 149 -12.48 -12.10 16.16
CA ASN A 149 -12.26 -11.60 17.52
C ASN A 149 -11.20 -10.47 17.53
N PRO A 150 -11.58 -9.21 17.28
CA PRO A 150 -10.67 -8.08 17.41
C PRO A 150 -10.21 -7.89 18.86
N ILE A 151 -8.93 -7.63 19.06
CA ILE A 151 -8.31 -7.40 20.38
C ILE A 151 -8.10 -5.90 20.67
N GLY A 152 -8.38 -5.04 19.69
CA GLY A 152 -8.30 -3.59 19.82
C GLY A 152 -9.08 -2.89 18.72
N ILE A 153 -9.33 -1.60 18.91
CA ILE A 153 -10.08 -0.74 18.00
C ILE A 153 -9.57 0.69 18.19
N ILE A 154 -9.45 1.46 17.11
CA ILE A 154 -9.33 2.92 17.17
C ILE A 154 -10.31 3.59 16.21
N ALA A 155 -10.65 4.84 16.50
CA ALA A 155 -11.59 5.64 15.73
C ALA A 155 -11.06 7.05 15.49
N GLU A 156 -11.36 7.58 14.31
CA GLU A 156 -11.07 8.97 13.95
C GLU A 156 -12.23 9.54 13.12
N ASN A 157 -12.42 10.87 13.16
CA ASN A 157 -13.42 11.52 12.33
C ASN A 157 -12.90 11.84 10.92
N ALA A 158 -13.75 12.40 10.06
CA ALA A 158 -13.39 12.83 8.70
C ALA A 158 -12.21 13.83 8.58
N LYS A 159 -11.69 14.37 9.70
CA LYS A 159 -10.49 15.24 9.76
C LYS A 159 -9.23 14.52 10.28
N GLY A 160 -9.32 13.23 10.59
CA GLY A 160 -8.25 12.46 11.24
C GLY A 160 -8.04 12.81 12.71
N LEU A 161 -9.05 13.34 13.39
CA LEU A 161 -9.00 13.63 14.83
C LEU A 161 -9.63 12.49 15.63
N SER A 162 -9.03 12.15 16.76
CA SER A 162 -9.63 11.27 17.77
C SER A 162 -10.90 11.89 18.37
N ALA A 163 -11.70 11.06 19.06
CA ALA A 163 -12.90 11.54 19.74
C ALA A 163 -12.62 12.55 20.86
N GLU A 164 -11.50 12.40 21.57
CA GLU A 164 -11.07 13.33 22.62
C GLU A 164 -10.72 14.71 22.06
N GLU A 165 -9.89 14.77 21.00
CA GLU A 165 -9.54 16.02 20.30
C GLU A 165 -10.78 16.69 19.67
N ALA A 166 -11.70 15.88 19.14
CA ALA A 166 -12.97 16.33 18.57
C ALA A 166 -14.03 16.68 19.63
N LYS A 167 -13.77 16.42 20.91
CA LYS A 167 -14.67 16.64 22.06
C LYS A 167 -16.01 15.89 21.97
N ASN A 168 -16.03 14.72 21.32
CA ASN A 168 -17.17 13.81 21.40
C ASN A 168 -16.96 12.77 22.50
N ASN A 169 -18.02 12.52 23.25
CA ASN A 169 -18.13 11.43 24.21
C ASN A 169 -18.56 10.16 23.46
N ILE A 170 -17.68 9.18 23.31
CA ILE A 170 -17.95 7.93 22.58
C ILE A 170 -17.72 6.71 23.47
N GLN A 171 -18.45 5.64 23.17
CA GLN A 171 -18.14 4.29 23.63
C GLN A 171 -17.37 3.57 22.52
N LEU A 172 -16.21 3.01 22.85
CA LEU A 172 -15.35 2.33 21.89
C LEU A 172 -14.92 0.97 22.47
N ASN A 173 -15.29 -0.12 21.81
CA ASN A 173 -15.01 -1.48 22.29
C ASN A 173 -14.75 -2.43 21.11
N ALA A 174 -13.67 -3.22 21.17
CA ALA A 174 -13.23 -4.05 20.06
C ALA A 174 -14.23 -5.16 19.66
N SER A 175 -15.11 -5.57 20.58
CA SER A 175 -16.14 -6.60 20.36
C SER A 175 -17.52 -6.02 20.00
N VAL A 176 -17.71 -4.69 20.07
CA VAL A 176 -18.99 -4.02 19.81
C VAL A 176 -18.90 -3.03 18.64
N GLY A 177 -17.81 -2.27 18.54
CA GLY A 177 -17.63 -1.17 17.60
C GLY A 177 -17.50 0.20 18.28
N LEU A 178 -17.89 1.26 17.57
CA LEU A 178 -18.06 2.62 18.09
C LEU A 178 -19.55 2.95 18.25
N ILE A 179 -19.90 3.61 19.36
CA ILE A 179 -21.22 4.23 19.56
C ILE A 179 -21.01 5.65 20.07
N CYS A 180 -21.55 6.63 19.35
CA CYS A 180 -21.68 8.02 19.78
C CYS A 180 -23.17 8.39 19.78
N LEU A 181 -23.70 8.87 20.90
CA LEU A 181 -25.11 9.29 20.99
C LEU A 181 -25.19 10.80 21.19
N ASN A 182 -25.98 11.49 20.36
CA ASN A 182 -26.14 12.95 20.39
C ASN A 182 -26.61 13.47 21.76
N LYS A 183 -27.46 12.70 22.45
CA LYS A 183 -27.94 12.98 23.81
C LYS A 183 -26.85 12.95 24.90
N ASP A 184 -25.73 12.28 24.64
CA ASP A 184 -24.64 12.09 25.61
C ASP A 184 -23.46 13.07 25.31
N GLN A 185 -23.64 14.01 24.37
CA GLN A 185 -22.67 15.03 24.00
C GLN A 185 -22.91 16.37 24.72
N ILE A 186 -21.84 17.10 25.00
CA ILE A 186 -21.90 18.46 25.55
C ILE A 186 -21.42 19.46 24.48
N GLY A 187 -22.36 20.08 23.78
CA GLY A 187 -22.10 21.14 22.80
C GLY A 187 -22.36 20.73 21.36
N SER A 188 -21.46 19.96 20.75
CA SER A 188 -21.60 19.50 19.35
C SER A 188 -22.27 18.13 19.26
N GLN A 189 -22.99 17.89 18.16
CA GLN A 189 -23.44 16.55 17.78
C GLN A 189 -22.25 15.59 17.56
N CYS A 190 -22.54 14.30 17.45
CA CYS A 190 -21.58 13.30 17.02
C CYS A 190 -21.00 13.65 15.64
N ASN A 191 -19.68 13.69 15.55
CA ASN A 191 -19.02 13.72 14.25
C ASN A 191 -19.23 12.39 13.50
N ASP A 192 -18.97 12.45 12.20
CA ASP A 192 -18.83 11.31 11.30
C ASP A 192 -17.51 10.58 11.59
N TYR A 193 -17.59 9.29 11.95
CA TYR A 193 -16.45 8.49 12.45
C TYR A 193 -16.20 7.25 11.60
N ARG A 194 -14.92 6.93 11.42
CA ARG A 194 -14.44 5.66 10.87
C ARG A 194 -13.63 4.89 11.90
N VAL A 195 -13.65 3.56 11.82
CA VAL A 195 -12.95 2.65 12.76
C VAL A 195 -11.99 1.71 12.04
N LYS A 196 -10.95 1.27 12.74
CA LYS A 196 -10.14 0.11 12.34
C LYS A 196 -9.81 -0.76 13.55
N PHE A 197 -9.55 -2.03 13.29
CA PHE A 197 -9.45 -3.08 14.30
C PHE A 197 -8.03 -3.64 14.36
N LEU A 198 -7.59 -3.96 15.58
CA LEU A 198 -6.39 -4.75 15.81
C LEU A 198 -6.79 -6.22 15.87
N CYS A 199 -6.25 -7.00 14.94
CA CYS A 199 -6.48 -8.43 14.81
C CYS A 199 -5.19 -9.20 15.17
N SER A 200 -5.32 -10.51 15.37
CA SER A 200 -4.18 -11.39 15.65
C SER A 200 -4.35 -12.80 15.08
N GLY A 201 -3.27 -13.58 15.10
CA GLY A 201 -3.27 -15.00 14.70
C GLY A 201 -3.50 -15.18 13.20
N ASP A 202 -4.20 -16.26 12.84
CA ASP A 202 -4.36 -16.72 11.45
C ASP A 202 -4.90 -15.65 10.51
N PHE A 203 -5.85 -14.81 10.96
CA PHE A 203 -6.34 -13.68 10.16
C PHE A 203 -5.20 -12.77 9.67
N CYS A 204 -4.18 -12.55 10.50
CA CYS A 204 -3.03 -11.77 10.11
C CYS A 204 -2.04 -12.58 9.24
N THR A 205 -1.87 -13.88 9.51
CA THR A 205 -0.76 -14.72 8.98
C THR A 205 -1.09 -15.64 7.81
N GLU A 206 -2.36 -15.98 7.57
CA GLU A 206 -2.78 -17.00 6.59
C GLU A 206 -2.47 -16.60 5.14
N CYS A 207 -2.76 -15.36 4.74
CA CYS A 207 -2.42 -14.83 3.43
C CYS A 207 -1.69 -13.49 3.56
N GLN A 208 -0.39 -13.49 3.28
CA GLN A 208 0.49 -12.34 3.41
C GLN A 208 1.40 -12.12 2.19
N THR A 209 1.83 -10.88 2.01
CA THR A 209 2.99 -10.56 1.18
C THR A 209 4.30 -10.98 1.88
N LYS A 210 5.43 -10.93 1.16
CA LYS A 210 6.76 -10.84 1.81
C LYS A 210 6.84 -9.52 2.61
N TRP A 211 7.87 -9.36 3.45
CA TRP A 211 8.22 -8.04 3.97
C TRP A 211 8.63 -7.10 2.82
N LEU A 212 7.98 -5.94 2.74
CA LEU A 212 8.18 -4.93 1.72
C LEU A 212 8.82 -3.69 2.36
N ASN A 213 9.96 -3.27 1.83
CA ASN A 213 10.54 -1.97 2.11
C ASN A 213 10.58 -1.19 0.78
N ALA A 214 9.82 -0.10 0.69
CA ALA A 214 9.75 0.70 -0.52
C ALA A 214 11.00 1.56 -0.71
N TYR A 215 11.51 2.11 0.39
CA TYR A 215 12.43 3.24 0.40
C TYR A 215 13.68 2.89 1.22
N THR A 216 14.86 3.11 0.64
CA THR A 216 16.16 2.75 1.24
C THR A 216 17.10 3.95 1.33
N THR A 217 16.60 5.15 1.01
CA THR A 217 17.38 6.38 1.02
C THR A 217 16.87 7.25 2.15
N ARG A 218 17.66 7.38 3.23
CA ARG A 218 17.42 8.37 4.29
C ARG A 218 17.44 9.77 3.70
N ASP A 219 16.29 10.25 3.24
CA ASP A 219 16.08 11.67 3.12
C ASP A 219 15.89 12.23 4.54
N ASN A 220 16.21 13.50 4.76
CA ASN A 220 16.17 14.07 6.10
C ASN A 220 14.73 14.29 6.62
N ARG A 221 13.68 13.81 5.93
CA ARG A 221 12.27 14.11 6.24
C ARG A 221 11.52 12.95 6.90
N GLY A 222 11.91 11.69 6.72
CA GLY A 222 11.22 10.56 7.38
C GLY A 222 11.35 9.23 6.66
N GLU A 223 10.49 8.29 7.04
CA GLU A 223 10.38 6.94 6.44
C GLU A 223 8.97 6.71 5.85
N TYR A 224 8.89 6.05 4.69
CA TYR A 224 7.73 6.09 3.80
C TYR A 224 7.48 4.81 2.99
N GLU A 225 6.74 3.86 3.56
CA GLU A 225 6.16 2.71 2.87
C GLU A 225 4.71 2.99 2.46
N LEU A 226 4.52 4.06 1.70
CA LEU A 226 3.22 4.45 1.16
C LEU A 226 2.72 3.40 0.18
N MET A 227 1.42 3.08 0.22
CA MET A 227 0.78 2.12 -0.70
C MET A 227 1.04 2.49 -2.17
N CYS A 228 0.98 3.79 -2.50
CA CYS A 228 1.28 4.28 -3.83
C CYS A 228 2.71 3.90 -4.30
N LEU A 229 3.69 3.80 -3.40
CA LEU A 229 5.09 3.47 -3.71
C LEU A 229 5.33 1.96 -3.70
N LEU A 230 4.68 1.24 -2.77
CA LEU A 230 4.74 -0.21 -2.67
C LEU A 230 4.15 -0.86 -3.94
N GLN A 231 2.94 -0.48 -4.33
CA GLN A 231 2.29 -0.94 -5.57
C GLN A 231 3.16 -0.68 -6.82
N LYS A 232 3.91 0.42 -6.84
CA LYS A 232 4.84 0.77 -7.92
C LYS A 232 6.09 -0.10 -7.98
N LYS A 233 6.61 -0.53 -6.84
CA LYS A 233 7.87 -1.29 -6.72
C LYS A 233 7.66 -2.82 -6.73
N PHE A 234 6.52 -3.29 -6.23
CA PHE A 234 6.23 -4.69 -5.94
C PHE A 234 4.94 -5.18 -6.64
N LEU A 235 4.67 -4.66 -7.84
CA LEU A 235 3.46 -4.83 -8.66
C LEU A 235 2.77 -6.21 -8.64
N ILE A 236 3.55 -7.30 -8.63
CA ILE A 236 3.07 -8.69 -8.68
C ILE A 236 3.11 -9.42 -7.32
N ASP A 237 3.78 -8.85 -6.33
CA ASP A 237 3.98 -9.45 -4.99
C ASP A 237 2.95 -8.93 -3.96
N MET A 238 1.97 -8.14 -4.41
CA MET A 238 0.95 -7.47 -3.58
C MET A 238 -0.46 -7.70 -4.10
N CYS A 239 -1.42 -7.85 -3.17
CA CYS A 239 -2.84 -7.70 -3.48
C CYS A 239 -3.20 -6.23 -3.74
N LYS A 240 -4.18 -6.00 -4.61
CA LYS A 240 -4.71 -4.66 -4.93
C LYS A 240 -5.30 -3.96 -3.70
N GLU A 241 -6.07 -4.71 -2.91
CA GLU A 241 -6.82 -4.23 -1.76
C GLU A 241 -6.44 -5.08 -0.54
N PRO A 242 -5.35 -4.73 0.17
CA PRO A 242 -4.94 -5.43 1.38
C PRO A 242 -5.93 -5.19 2.53
N ILE A 243 -6.20 -6.24 3.30
CA ILE A 243 -7.21 -6.20 4.37
C ILE A 243 -6.62 -5.69 5.69
N ALA A 244 -5.32 -5.93 5.91
CA ALA A 244 -4.59 -5.47 7.08
C ALA A 244 -3.10 -5.23 6.78
N ILE A 245 -2.43 -4.52 7.68
CA ILE A 245 -1.01 -4.17 7.60
C ILE A 245 -0.29 -4.48 8.92
N GLN A 246 0.92 -5.01 8.78
CA GLN A 246 1.93 -5.16 9.82
C GLN A 246 3.11 -4.25 9.51
N VAL A 247 3.73 -3.70 10.55
CA VAL A 247 4.91 -2.84 10.43
C VAL A 247 5.88 -3.15 11.55
N GLU A 248 7.14 -3.31 11.20
CA GLU A 248 8.26 -3.46 12.14
C GLU A 248 9.48 -2.70 11.60
N THR A 249 10.45 -2.42 12.47
CA THR A 249 11.75 -1.92 12.00
C THR A 249 12.48 -2.99 11.19
N LEU A 250 13.51 -2.63 10.42
CA LEU A 250 14.39 -3.63 9.77
C LEU A 250 15.06 -4.60 10.77
N SER A 251 15.15 -4.22 12.05
CA SER A 251 15.63 -5.06 13.16
C SER A 251 14.55 -5.90 13.85
N GLY A 252 13.30 -5.89 13.37
CA GLY A 252 12.19 -6.70 13.92
C GLY A 252 11.56 -6.12 15.20
N GLN A 253 11.73 -4.82 15.45
CA GLN A 253 11.09 -4.16 16.60
C GLN A 253 9.69 -3.66 16.22
N SER A 254 8.73 -3.83 17.13
CA SER A 254 7.38 -3.30 16.96
C SER A 254 7.40 -1.76 16.95
N VAL A 255 6.48 -1.16 16.18
CA VAL A 255 6.26 0.30 16.17
C VAL A 255 6.09 0.87 17.59
N THR A 256 5.31 0.21 18.44
CA THR A 256 5.08 0.66 19.83
C THR A 256 6.33 0.65 20.70
N SER A 257 7.32 -0.20 20.39
CA SER A 257 8.60 -0.26 21.12
C SER A 257 9.64 0.78 20.69
N THR A 258 9.49 1.44 19.53
CA THR A 258 10.42 2.48 19.09
C THR A 258 10.17 3.81 19.81
N GLY A 259 8.90 4.10 20.12
CA GLY A 259 8.45 5.39 20.63
C GLY A 259 8.36 6.48 19.56
N ASP A 260 8.39 6.11 18.28
CA ASP A 260 8.19 7.04 17.15
C ASP A 260 6.72 7.46 17.07
N VAL A 261 6.48 8.74 16.74
CA VAL A 261 5.15 9.31 16.46
C VAL A 261 4.80 8.99 15.00
N ILE A 262 3.87 8.06 14.80
CA ILE A 262 3.50 7.59 13.47
C ILE A 262 2.36 8.42 12.88
N LYS A 263 2.54 8.87 11.63
CA LYS A 263 1.57 9.72 10.94
C LYS A 263 0.55 8.94 10.13
N LEU A 264 0.93 7.77 9.63
CA LEU A 264 0.12 6.91 8.79
C LEU A 264 0.44 5.45 9.09
N PHE A 265 -0.60 4.62 9.30
CA PHE A 265 -0.47 3.20 9.59
C PHE A 265 -1.80 2.50 9.30
N ASP A 266 -2.10 2.27 8.03
CA ASP A 266 -3.29 1.51 7.61
C ASP A 266 -3.06 0.82 6.26
N ALA A 267 -3.86 -0.20 5.96
CA ALA A 267 -3.65 -1.02 4.78
C ALA A 267 -4.00 -0.28 3.46
N ASP A 268 -4.85 0.75 3.49
CA ASP A 268 -5.23 1.47 2.27
C ASP A 268 -4.13 2.43 1.80
N ASN A 269 -3.42 3.06 2.75
CA ASN A 269 -2.46 4.13 2.47
C ASN A 269 -1.00 3.75 2.76
N GLY A 270 -0.75 2.68 3.53
CA GLY A 270 0.57 2.20 3.91
C GLY A 270 1.05 2.74 5.26
N PHE A 271 2.35 3.02 5.36
CA PHE A 271 2.99 3.58 6.56
C PHE A 271 3.75 4.86 6.26
N ALA A 272 3.82 5.76 7.25
CA ALA A 272 4.69 6.94 7.22
C ALA A 272 5.05 7.42 8.62
N CYS A 273 6.33 7.70 8.83
CA CYS A 273 6.87 8.41 9.98
C CYS A 273 7.59 9.67 9.48
N LEU A 274 7.30 10.84 10.08
CA LEU A 274 7.91 12.11 9.68
C LEU A 274 8.89 12.58 10.77
N ASN A 275 10.12 12.92 10.39
CA ASN A 275 11.17 13.37 11.31
C ASN A 275 10.78 14.65 12.08
N GLU A 276 9.98 15.53 11.47
CA GLU A 276 9.49 16.76 12.12
C GLU A 276 8.57 16.48 13.32
N ASP A 277 7.86 15.35 13.33
CA ASP A 277 6.98 14.92 14.43
C ASP A 277 7.77 14.22 15.58
N GLN A 278 9.05 13.87 15.39
CA GLN A 278 9.83 13.03 16.32
C GLN A 278 10.57 13.78 17.45
N ASN A 279 10.19 15.03 17.77
CA ASN A 279 10.82 15.84 18.82
C ASN A 279 12.37 15.89 18.75
N GLY A 280 12.92 16.01 17.53
CA GLY A 280 14.37 16.12 17.29
C GLY A 280 15.13 14.80 17.13
N LYS A 281 14.43 13.65 17.09
CA LYS A 281 14.99 12.37 16.62
C LYS A 281 14.75 12.19 15.11
N SER A 282 15.35 11.17 14.51
CA SER A 282 14.91 10.62 13.22
C SER A 282 14.02 9.41 13.46
N CYS A 283 13.06 9.20 12.57
CA CYS A 283 12.32 7.93 12.47
C CYS A 283 13.28 6.74 12.34
N GLN A 284 12.85 5.58 12.84
CA GLN A 284 13.50 4.31 12.50
C GLN A 284 13.27 3.95 11.03
N ASP A 285 14.07 3.00 10.55
CA ASP A 285 13.94 2.39 9.21
C ASP A 285 12.99 1.18 9.32
N TYR A 286 11.89 1.23 8.59
CA TYR A 286 10.76 0.31 8.71
C TYR A 286 10.63 -0.63 7.51
N ARG A 287 9.72 -1.58 7.65
CA ARG A 287 9.20 -2.42 6.57
C ARG A 287 7.79 -2.83 6.88
N VAL A 288 6.98 -3.01 5.85
CA VAL A 288 5.57 -3.38 5.99
C VAL A 288 5.31 -4.76 5.41
N ARG A 289 4.32 -5.46 5.96
CA ARG A 289 3.78 -6.69 5.40
C ARG A 289 2.28 -6.54 5.32
N LEU A 290 1.72 -6.87 4.17
CA LEU A 290 0.29 -6.72 3.92
C LEU A 290 -0.38 -8.09 4.04
N THR A 291 -1.47 -8.12 4.78
CA THR A 291 -2.40 -9.25 4.80
C THR A 291 -3.37 -9.04 3.64
N CYS A 292 -3.60 -10.09 2.85
CA CYS A 292 -4.37 -10.04 1.62
C CYS A 292 -5.64 -10.92 1.71
N PRO A 293 -6.66 -10.67 0.87
CA PRO A 293 -7.77 -11.60 0.71
C PRO A 293 -7.25 -12.98 0.30
N LEU A 294 -7.88 -14.06 0.80
CA LEU A 294 -7.45 -15.45 0.56
C LEU A 294 -7.20 -15.75 -0.92
N ASP A 295 -8.06 -15.25 -1.81
CA ASP A 295 -7.96 -15.38 -3.26
C ASP A 295 -6.61 -14.91 -3.84
N PHE A 296 -5.87 -14.01 -3.18
CA PHE A 296 -4.52 -13.59 -3.61
C PHE A 296 -3.42 -14.64 -3.32
N CYS A 297 -3.64 -15.53 -2.35
CA CYS A 297 -2.74 -16.61 -2.02
C CYS A 297 -3.20 -17.97 -2.57
N THR A 298 -4.51 -18.18 -2.74
CA THR A 298 -5.08 -19.40 -3.31
C THR A 298 -5.22 -19.35 -4.84
N ALA A 299 -5.25 -18.17 -5.45
CA ALA A 299 -5.04 -18.07 -6.90
C ALA A 299 -3.60 -18.50 -7.22
N PRO A 300 -3.39 -19.49 -8.10
CA PRO A 300 -2.06 -19.78 -8.62
C PRO A 300 -1.62 -18.54 -9.39
N ARG A 301 -0.58 -17.88 -8.86
CA ARG A 301 0.03 -16.64 -9.40
C ARG A 301 0.76 -16.86 -10.74
N GLU A 302 0.54 -18.04 -11.31
CA GLU A 302 1.06 -18.61 -12.54
C GLU A 302 0.13 -18.42 -13.75
N CYS A 303 -1.02 -17.77 -13.65
CA CYS A 303 -1.88 -17.52 -14.83
C CYS A 303 -1.76 -16.06 -15.30
N ARG A 304 -0.71 -15.75 -16.06
CA ARG A 304 -0.43 -14.40 -16.59
C ARG A 304 -0.68 -14.31 -18.09
N THR A 305 -1.46 -13.32 -18.53
CA THR A 305 -1.74 -13.08 -19.96
C THR A 305 -0.49 -12.63 -20.72
N VAL A 306 -0.62 -12.52 -22.04
CA VAL A 306 0.26 -11.68 -22.86
C VAL A 306 0.16 -10.20 -22.45
N TRP A 307 1.12 -9.40 -22.91
CA TRP A 307 0.97 -7.95 -22.97
C TRP A 307 -0.01 -7.58 -24.09
N PHE A 308 -1.01 -6.80 -23.75
CA PHE A 308 -1.95 -6.16 -24.67
C PHE A 308 -1.56 -4.69 -24.87
N ASN A 309 -1.88 -4.18 -26.06
CA ASN A 309 -1.85 -2.76 -26.41
C ASN A 309 -3.07 -2.52 -27.31
N SER A 310 -4.11 -1.84 -26.82
CA SER A 310 -5.32 -1.49 -27.55
C SER A 310 -5.17 -0.29 -28.47
N ASP A 311 -4.43 0.75 -28.09
CA ASP A 311 -4.17 1.92 -28.95
C ASP A 311 -2.72 2.42 -28.86
N HIS A 312 -2.40 3.45 -29.65
CA HIS A 312 -1.05 4.02 -29.73
C HIS A 312 -1.15 5.54 -29.64
N PRO A 313 -0.52 6.18 -28.65
CA PRO A 313 -0.51 7.63 -28.52
C PRO A 313 0.17 8.30 -29.72
N SER A 314 -0.47 9.35 -30.22
CA SER A 314 -0.14 10.04 -31.47
C SER A 314 -0.27 11.56 -31.32
N ALA A 315 -0.11 12.30 -32.42
CA ALA A 315 -0.33 13.74 -32.43
C ALA A 315 -1.83 14.11 -32.35
N GLU A 316 -2.72 13.23 -32.83
CA GLU A 316 -4.17 13.44 -32.94
C GLU A 316 -4.91 12.88 -31.72
N ASN A 317 -4.63 11.63 -31.33
CA ASN A 317 -5.02 11.06 -30.04
C ASN A 317 -3.80 11.04 -29.12
N LYS A 318 -3.74 11.92 -28.12
CA LYS A 318 -2.61 12.04 -27.19
C LYS A 318 -2.70 11.13 -25.96
N GLU A 319 -3.80 10.39 -25.84
CA GLU A 319 -4.12 9.49 -24.72
C GLU A 319 -3.62 8.07 -25.01
N ASP A 320 -3.55 7.25 -23.96
CA ASP A 320 -3.22 5.81 -24.02
C ASP A 320 -4.27 5.05 -23.23
N ASN A 321 -5.09 4.23 -23.90
CA ASN A 321 -6.37 3.73 -23.41
C ASN A 321 -6.41 2.20 -23.42
N GLU A 322 -5.69 1.65 -22.45
CA GLU A 322 -5.63 0.22 -22.13
C GLU A 322 -6.74 -0.22 -21.15
N THR A 323 -7.95 0.31 -21.33
CA THR A 323 -9.11 0.00 -20.46
C THR A 323 -9.66 -1.39 -20.74
N LEU A 324 -10.23 -2.06 -19.72
CA LEU A 324 -10.77 -3.42 -19.88
C LEU A 324 -11.80 -3.55 -21.00
N ALA A 325 -12.60 -2.51 -21.25
CA ALA A 325 -13.53 -2.46 -22.36
C ALA A 325 -12.81 -2.50 -23.72
N HIS A 326 -11.73 -1.73 -23.89
CA HIS A 326 -10.95 -1.69 -25.13
C HIS A 326 -10.17 -2.99 -25.35
N ILE A 327 -9.52 -3.54 -24.31
CA ILE A 327 -8.81 -4.82 -24.39
C ILE A 327 -9.77 -5.96 -24.76
N ARG A 328 -10.93 -6.08 -24.10
CA ARG A 328 -11.91 -7.14 -24.40
C ARG A 328 -12.49 -7.05 -25.81
N ASN A 329 -12.69 -5.84 -26.32
CA ASN A 329 -13.18 -5.61 -27.68
C ASN A 329 -12.11 -5.96 -28.75
N LYS A 330 -10.84 -5.59 -28.54
CA LYS A 330 -9.76 -5.85 -29.50
C LYS A 330 -9.20 -7.28 -29.41
N TYR A 331 -9.23 -7.89 -28.22
CA TYR A 331 -8.66 -9.21 -27.92
C TYR A 331 -9.70 -10.16 -27.27
N PRO A 332 -10.83 -10.45 -27.95
CA PRO A 332 -11.91 -11.25 -27.38
C PRO A 332 -11.43 -12.65 -26.96
N GLY A 333 -11.75 -13.03 -25.72
CA GLY A 333 -11.41 -14.34 -25.15
C GLY A 333 -9.94 -14.55 -24.78
N GLN A 334 -9.06 -13.55 -24.93
CA GLN A 334 -7.63 -13.67 -24.55
C GLN A 334 -7.35 -13.30 -23.08
N MET A 335 -8.36 -12.82 -22.36
CA MET A 335 -8.32 -12.49 -20.93
C MET A 335 -9.56 -13.06 -20.24
N CYS A 336 -9.45 -13.34 -18.94
CA CYS A 336 -10.56 -13.72 -18.08
C CYS A 336 -11.57 -12.56 -17.84
N GLU A 337 -12.82 -12.93 -17.55
CA GLU A 337 -13.90 -12.01 -17.20
C GLU A 337 -13.69 -11.26 -15.87
N ALA A 338 -12.87 -11.81 -14.97
CA ALA A 338 -12.51 -11.21 -13.70
C ALA A 338 -10.99 -11.34 -13.46
N PRO A 339 -10.16 -10.37 -13.93
CA PRO A 339 -8.73 -10.35 -13.66
C PRO A 339 -8.45 -10.01 -12.19
N ILE A 340 -7.41 -10.63 -11.63
CA ILE A 340 -7.00 -10.52 -10.22
C ILE A 340 -6.02 -9.36 -10.02
N SER A 341 -5.14 -9.13 -11.00
CA SER A 341 -4.22 -7.98 -11.03
C SER A 341 -4.01 -7.48 -12.46
N ILE A 342 -3.56 -6.23 -12.57
CA ILE A 342 -3.13 -5.57 -13.81
C ILE A 342 -1.73 -5.00 -13.59
N VAL A 343 -0.87 -5.11 -14.60
CA VAL A 343 0.45 -4.48 -14.65
C VAL A 343 0.55 -3.70 -15.96
N ALA A 344 0.86 -2.41 -15.86
CA ALA A 344 1.11 -1.51 -16.99
C ALA A 344 2.60 -1.13 -17.06
N SER A 345 3.16 -1.10 -18.27
CA SER A 345 4.54 -0.64 -18.54
C SER A 345 4.66 -0.14 -19.98
N THR A 346 5.58 0.78 -20.25
CA THR A 346 5.99 1.07 -21.63
C THR A 346 6.78 -0.10 -22.22
N TRP A 347 6.91 -0.15 -23.54
CA TRP A 347 7.77 -1.13 -24.24
C TRP A 347 9.24 -1.11 -23.76
N SER A 348 9.73 0.05 -23.31
CA SER A 348 11.07 0.22 -22.73
C SER A 348 11.19 -0.22 -21.26
N GLY A 349 10.15 -0.83 -20.68
CA GLY A 349 10.13 -1.26 -19.28
C GLY A 349 9.96 -0.12 -18.27
N LEU A 350 9.57 1.08 -18.72
CA LEU A 350 9.28 2.19 -17.80
C LEU A 350 7.89 2.00 -17.19
N LEU A 351 7.86 2.01 -15.86
CA LEU A 351 6.61 1.93 -15.10
C LEU A 351 5.91 3.30 -15.10
N PRO A 352 4.57 3.37 -15.12
CA PRO A 352 3.80 4.62 -15.31
C PRO A 352 4.15 5.77 -14.36
N TYR A 353 4.66 5.47 -13.17
CA TYR A 353 5.05 6.49 -12.20
C TYR A 353 6.40 7.18 -12.49
N LEU A 354 7.22 6.58 -13.37
CA LEU A 354 8.53 7.10 -13.74
C LEU A 354 8.43 8.09 -14.91
N THR A 355 7.43 7.94 -15.77
CA THR A 355 7.19 8.77 -16.96
C THR A 355 6.72 10.18 -16.61
N LYS A 356 5.99 10.31 -15.49
CA LYS A 356 5.25 11.50 -15.02
C LYS A 356 3.94 11.81 -15.76
N ASP A 357 3.41 10.87 -16.55
CA ASP A 357 2.15 11.11 -17.27
C ASP A 357 0.94 11.12 -16.30
N VAL A 358 -0.19 11.64 -16.78
CA VAL A 358 -1.42 11.77 -15.99
C VAL A 358 -2.25 10.49 -16.11
N ILE A 359 -2.08 9.58 -15.15
CA ILE A 359 -2.81 8.32 -15.10
C ILE A 359 -4.14 8.50 -14.36
N GLU A 360 -5.26 8.31 -15.07
CA GLU A 360 -6.62 8.40 -14.52
C GLU A 360 -7.05 7.05 -13.93
N TYR A 361 -6.88 5.97 -14.70
CA TYR A 361 -7.16 4.60 -14.26
C TYR A 361 -5.89 3.75 -14.28
N TYR A 362 -5.74 2.92 -13.23
CA TYR A 362 -4.75 1.84 -13.17
C TYR A 362 -5.22 0.83 -12.13
N ASP A 363 -6.26 0.07 -12.48
CA ASP A 363 -6.92 -0.87 -11.58
C ASP A 363 -7.65 -1.99 -12.35
N ILE A 364 -7.93 -3.11 -11.69
CA ILE A 364 -8.57 -4.29 -12.32
C ILE A 364 -10.05 -4.11 -12.68
N SER A 365 -10.67 -2.97 -12.36
CA SER A 365 -12.08 -2.71 -12.62
C SER A 365 -12.24 -1.86 -13.89
N ASN A 366 -11.35 -0.90 -14.11
CA ASN A 366 -11.34 -0.02 -15.27
C ASN A 366 -10.30 -0.42 -16.33
N GLY A 367 -9.19 -1.04 -15.93
CA GLY A 367 -7.99 -1.24 -16.74
C GLY A 367 -6.96 -0.14 -16.49
N PHE A 368 -6.29 0.33 -17.54
CA PHE A 368 -5.34 1.43 -17.48
C PHE A 368 -5.75 2.55 -18.45
N LEU A 369 -5.59 3.82 -18.05
CA LEU A 369 -5.86 4.98 -18.89
C LEU A 369 -4.91 6.12 -18.52
N CYS A 370 -4.12 6.55 -19.49
CA CYS A 370 -3.35 7.79 -19.45
C CYS A 370 -4.09 8.87 -20.22
N LEU A 371 -4.30 10.02 -19.58
CA LEU A 371 -4.88 11.22 -20.19
C LEU A 371 -3.80 12.24 -20.53
N HIS A 372 -4.07 13.05 -21.54
CA HIS A 372 -3.21 14.16 -21.94
C HIS A 372 -3.17 15.27 -20.86
N ASP A 373 -1.97 15.69 -20.42
CA ASP A 373 -1.86 16.90 -19.59
C ASP A 373 -1.88 18.15 -20.48
N HIS A 374 -3.04 18.81 -20.51
CA HIS A 374 -3.22 20.10 -21.19
C HIS A 374 -2.29 21.22 -20.66
N VAL A 375 -1.68 21.08 -19.47
CA VAL A 375 -0.78 22.09 -18.88
C VAL A 375 0.68 21.84 -19.24
N ALA A 376 1.07 20.57 -19.41
CA ALA A 376 2.45 20.19 -19.78
C ALA A 376 2.63 19.91 -21.29
N GLU A 377 1.55 19.91 -22.05
CA GLU A 377 1.45 19.57 -23.49
C GLU A 377 2.01 18.19 -23.87
N ASN A 378 2.27 17.28 -22.92
CA ASN A 378 2.82 15.95 -23.21
C ASN A 378 1.77 14.98 -23.78
N THR A 379 2.12 14.31 -24.86
CA THR A 379 1.49 13.04 -25.26
C THR A 379 1.88 11.95 -24.26
N CYS A 380 0.92 11.09 -23.89
CA CYS A 380 1.16 9.91 -23.07
C CYS A 380 2.28 9.03 -23.67
N LYS A 381 2.98 8.28 -22.82
CA LYS A 381 3.77 7.15 -23.33
C LYS A 381 2.85 6.04 -23.81
N ASP A 382 3.32 5.31 -24.81
CA ASP A 382 2.75 4.06 -25.31
C ASP A 382 2.90 2.99 -24.24
N TYR A 383 1.81 2.61 -23.57
CA TYR A 383 1.79 1.56 -22.57
C TYR A 383 1.21 0.26 -23.12
N TYR A 384 1.54 -0.79 -22.38
CA TYR A 384 1.12 -2.16 -22.60
C TYR A 384 0.63 -2.66 -21.24
N VAL A 385 -0.44 -3.45 -21.23
CA VAL A 385 -1.00 -4.04 -20.01
C VAL A 385 -1.00 -5.55 -20.05
N LYS A 386 -0.65 -6.20 -18.94
CA LYS A 386 -0.89 -7.64 -18.74
C LYS A 386 -1.63 -7.89 -17.45
N PHE A 387 -2.38 -8.99 -17.41
CA PHE A 387 -3.27 -9.33 -16.32
C PHE A 387 -2.90 -10.67 -15.69
N SER A 388 -3.18 -10.83 -14.40
CA SER A 388 -3.22 -12.14 -13.76
C SER A 388 -4.66 -12.62 -13.68
N CYS A 389 -4.91 -13.87 -14.05
CA CYS A 389 -6.24 -14.48 -14.10
C CYS A 389 -6.40 -15.62 -13.09
N PRO A 390 -7.64 -16.01 -12.75
CA PRO A 390 -7.89 -17.17 -11.87
C PRO A 390 -7.38 -18.49 -12.47
N ALA A 391 -7.07 -19.46 -11.61
CA ALA A 391 -6.65 -20.82 -11.99
C ALA A 391 -7.47 -21.43 -13.13
N ALA A 392 -8.80 -21.28 -13.02
CA ALA A 392 -9.79 -21.84 -13.93
C ALA A 392 -9.64 -21.32 -15.36
N PHE A 393 -9.12 -20.10 -15.57
CA PHE A 393 -8.92 -19.54 -16.90
C PHE A 393 -7.80 -20.29 -17.65
N CYS A 394 -6.60 -20.39 -17.05
CA CYS A 394 -5.51 -21.17 -17.63
C CYS A 394 -5.78 -22.69 -17.61
N ALA A 395 -6.64 -23.18 -16.71
CA ALA A 395 -7.06 -24.58 -16.67
C ALA A 395 -8.14 -24.95 -17.69
N ALA A 396 -8.94 -24.00 -18.17
CA ALA A 396 -9.95 -24.22 -19.22
C ALA A 396 -9.34 -24.15 -20.63
N GLY A 397 -8.22 -23.46 -20.81
CA GLY A 397 -7.43 -23.51 -22.03
C GLY A 397 -6.64 -24.83 -22.17
N CYS A 398 -6.12 -25.11 -23.36
CA CYS A 398 -5.23 -26.25 -23.51
C CYS A 398 -3.83 -25.91 -23.01
N ARG A 399 -3.31 -26.71 -22.07
CA ARG A 399 -1.93 -26.57 -21.59
C ARG A 399 -0.95 -27.39 -22.44
N THR A 400 0.21 -26.81 -22.73
CA THR A 400 1.37 -27.57 -23.22
C THR A 400 1.94 -28.46 -22.11
N PRO A 401 2.83 -29.41 -22.45
CA PRO A 401 3.80 -29.94 -21.49
C PRO A 401 4.64 -28.82 -20.85
N TRP A 402 5.34 -29.16 -19.77
CA TRP A 402 6.40 -28.32 -19.23
C TRP A 402 7.63 -28.37 -20.14
N PHE A 403 8.32 -27.23 -20.23
CA PHE A 403 9.54 -27.01 -21.00
C PHE A 403 10.61 -26.42 -20.09
N ASN A 404 11.81 -26.99 -20.17
CA ASN A 404 13.05 -26.49 -19.60
C ASN A 404 14.07 -26.52 -20.75
N VAL A 405 14.65 -25.36 -21.06
CA VAL A 405 15.55 -25.12 -22.20
C VAL A 405 16.91 -24.59 -21.75
N ASP A 406 16.98 -24.04 -20.55
CA ASP A 406 18.18 -23.58 -19.88
C ASP A 406 18.42 -24.36 -18.58
N LYS A 407 19.57 -24.13 -17.96
CA LYS A 407 19.84 -24.53 -16.58
C LYS A 407 20.47 -23.36 -15.84
N PRO A 408 20.25 -23.23 -14.52
CA PRO A 408 20.77 -22.12 -13.75
C PRO A 408 22.30 -22.07 -13.85
N SER A 409 22.76 -21.05 -14.55
CA SER A 409 24.16 -20.80 -14.89
C SER A 409 24.67 -19.59 -14.10
N MET A 410 25.89 -19.11 -14.39
CA MET A 410 26.43 -17.89 -13.76
C MET A 410 25.55 -16.64 -13.95
N ASN A 411 24.73 -16.59 -15.01
CA ASN A 411 23.89 -15.43 -15.30
C ASN A 411 22.46 -15.53 -14.72
N GLY A 412 21.97 -16.74 -14.44
CA GLY A 412 20.59 -17.01 -14.08
C GLY A 412 20.03 -18.20 -14.86
N ASP A 413 18.72 -18.24 -14.98
CA ASP A 413 17.94 -19.27 -15.66
C ASP A 413 16.88 -18.64 -16.58
N PHE A 414 16.81 -19.07 -17.84
CA PHE A 414 16.18 -18.29 -18.91
C PHE A 414 15.36 -19.15 -19.90
N GLU A 415 14.11 -19.38 -19.53
CA GLU A 415 13.04 -19.98 -20.34
C GLU A 415 12.36 -18.94 -21.26
N THR A 416 13.13 -18.32 -22.15
CA THR A 416 12.63 -17.25 -23.05
C THR A 416 11.89 -17.81 -24.26
N MET A 417 10.87 -17.10 -24.74
CA MET A 417 10.07 -17.50 -25.91
C MET A 417 10.88 -17.68 -27.20
N GLU A 418 12.01 -16.97 -27.33
CA GLU A 418 12.96 -17.16 -28.43
C GLU A 418 13.62 -18.55 -28.38
N LYS A 419 14.21 -18.92 -27.24
CA LYS A 419 14.85 -20.24 -27.05
C LYS A 419 13.81 -21.37 -27.13
N LEU A 420 12.67 -21.19 -26.47
CA LEU A 420 11.62 -22.19 -26.39
C LEU A 420 11.03 -22.52 -27.76
N ARG A 421 10.72 -21.52 -28.59
CA ARG A 421 10.20 -21.76 -29.95
C ARG A 421 11.23 -22.40 -30.87
N LYS A 422 12.52 -22.09 -30.68
CA LYS A 422 13.62 -22.69 -31.43
C LYS A 422 13.86 -24.16 -31.07
N ASN A 423 13.73 -24.52 -29.79
CA ASN A 423 14.04 -25.86 -29.31
C ASN A 423 12.81 -26.80 -29.28
N PHE A 424 11.60 -26.24 -29.20
CA PHE A 424 10.33 -26.98 -29.14
C PHE A 424 9.38 -26.58 -30.28
N GLU A 425 9.88 -26.66 -31.51
CA GLU A 425 9.16 -26.24 -32.72
C GLU A 425 7.76 -26.88 -32.81
N HIS A 426 6.76 -26.04 -33.11
CA HIS A 426 5.33 -26.38 -33.15
C HIS A 426 4.71 -26.99 -31.87
N LYS A 427 5.45 -27.13 -30.76
CA LYS A 427 4.90 -27.59 -29.46
C LYS A 427 4.22 -26.48 -28.65
N ILE A 428 4.52 -25.23 -28.97
CA ILE A 428 3.92 -24.03 -28.38
C ILE A 428 3.11 -23.34 -29.48
N CYS A 429 1.88 -22.92 -29.16
CA CYS A 429 1.04 -22.16 -30.09
C CYS A 429 1.65 -20.80 -30.47
N SER A 430 1.28 -20.28 -31.63
CA SER A 430 1.74 -18.96 -32.11
C SER A 430 1.31 -17.81 -31.19
N ASN A 431 0.14 -17.93 -30.57
CA ASN A 431 -0.44 -16.95 -29.64
C ASN A 431 -0.85 -17.67 -28.34
N PRO A 432 0.07 -17.90 -27.38
CA PRO A 432 -0.31 -18.39 -26.06
C PRO A 432 -1.10 -17.30 -25.32
N ILE A 433 -2.10 -17.73 -24.54
CA ILE A 433 -2.95 -16.84 -23.72
C ILE A 433 -2.55 -16.83 -22.24
N GLY A 434 -1.63 -17.71 -21.84
CA GLY A 434 -1.08 -17.78 -20.48
C GLY A 434 0.27 -18.47 -20.41
N ILE A 435 1.08 -18.19 -19.39
CA ILE A 435 2.29 -18.93 -19.03
C ILE A 435 2.31 -19.23 -17.54
N GLU A 436 2.52 -20.50 -17.20
CA GLU A 436 2.76 -21.01 -15.84
C GLU A 436 4.25 -21.35 -15.69
N ALA A 437 4.84 -21.13 -14.50
CA ALA A 437 6.27 -21.37 -14.23
C ALA A 437 6.49 -21.90 -12.80
N ARG A 438 7.36 -22.91 -12.66
CA ARG A 438 7.72 -23.55 -11.38
C ARG A 438 9.18 -24.00 -11.38
N SER A 439 9.77 -24.23 -10.20
CA SER A 439 11.08 -24.90 -10.14
C SER A 439 10.97 -26.35 -10.62
N VAL A 440 12.09 -26.95 -11.05
CA VAL A 440 12.14 -28.37 -11.43
C VAL A 440 11.74 -29.30 -10.27
N ASP A 441 11.95 -28.87 -9.01
CA ASP A 441 11.45 -29.57 -7.81
C ASP A 441 9.92 -29.43 -7.60
N GLY A 442 9.22 -28.73 -8.50
CA GLY A 442 7.77 -28.56 -8.51
C GLY A 442 7.23 -27.38 -7.71
N VAL A 443 8.07 -26.52 -7.15
CA VAL A 443 7.64 -25.35 -6.35
C VAL A 443 7.18 -24.22 -7.27
N PRO A 444 5.95 -23.70 -7.14
CA PRO A 444 5.46 -22.55 -7.90
C PRO A 444 6.45 -21.38 -7.90
N ALA A 445 6.72 -20.76 -9.06
CA ALA A 445 7.74 -19.71 -9.15
C ALA A 445 7.43 -18.52 -8.21
N SER A 446 6.15 -18.25 -7.97
CA SER A 446 5.71 -17.22 -7.01
C SER A 446 6.01 -17.51 -5.54
N GLU A 447 6.34 -18.75 -5.19
CA GLU A 447 6.60 -19.21 -3.82
C GLU A 447 8.09 -19.36 -3.51
N THR A 448 8.96 -19.49 -4.52
CA THR A 448 10.41 -19.71 -4.35
C THR A 448 11.16 -18.56 -3.69
N GLY A 449 10.52 -17.40 -3.51
CA GLY A 449 11.12 -16.19 -2.96
C GLY A 449 11.82 -15.30 -3.99
N GLN A 450 12.12 -15.82 -5.18
CA GLN A 450 13.01 -15.19 -6.16
C GLN A 450 12.38 -14.03 -6.96
N ILE A 451 13.22 -13.23 -7.61
CA ILE A 451 12.86 -12.06 -8.40
C ILE A 451 13.02 -12.40 -9.88
N PHE A 452 11.92 -12.35 -10.63
CA PHE A 452 11.92 -12.63 -12.07
C PHE A 452 12.06 -11.35 -12.88
N ASP A 453 12.99 -11.37 -13.82
CA ASP A 453 13.22 -10.30 -14.79
C ASP A 453 12.06 -10.21 -15.79
N THR A 454 11.67 -11.38 -16.30
CA THR A 454 10.61 -11.58 -17.27
C THR A 454 9.74 -12.73 -16.79
N TYR A 455 8.40 -12.59 -16.88
CA TYR A 455 7.43 -13.66 -16.58
C TYR A 455 6.06 -13.24 -17.15
N ASP A 456 5.82 -13.59 -18.42
CA ASP A 456 4.55 -13.46 -19.15
C ASP A 456 4.57 -14.25 -20.49
N ALA A 457 3.39 -14.49 -21.06
CA ALA A 457 3.25 -15.36 -22.23
C ALA A 457 3.85 -14.77 -23.53
N THR A 458 4.27 -13.50 -23.51
CA THR A 458 4.85 -12.79 -24.67
C THR A 458 6.34 -13.10 -24.80
N PHE A 459 7.07 -12.97 -23.69
CA PHE A 459 8.53 -13.07 -23.65
C PHE A 459 9.04 -14.36 -23.00
N GLY A 460 8.20 -15.07 -22.25
CA GLY A 460 8.55 -16.28 -21.52
C GLY A 460 8.85 -15.99 -20.06
N PHE A 461 9.91 -16.62 -19.54
CA PHE A 461 10.34 -16.49 -18.16
C PHE A 461 11.86 -16.30 -18.07
N ALA A 462 12.32 -15.49 -17.12
CA ALA A 462 13.74 -15.30 -16.84
C ALA A 462 13.97 -14.95 -15.36
N CYS A 463 14.80 -15.75 -14.69
CA CYS A 463 15.42 -15.41 -13.42
C CYS A 463 16.86 -14.95 -13.70
N VAL A 464 17.26 -13.79 -13.15
CA VAL A 464 18.63 -13.25 -13.33
C VAL A 464 19.35 -13.22 -11.99
N ASN A 465 20.50 -13.89 -11.87
CA ASN A 465 21.27 -13.97 -10.61
C ASN A 465 21.58 -12.59 -10.03
N LYS A 466 22.00 -11.64 -10.89
CA LYS A 466 22.32 -10.26 -10.49
C LYS A 466 21.14 -9.45 -9.95
N LYS A 467 19.89 -9.93 -10.13
CA LYS A 467 18.67 -9.29 -9.60
C LYS A 467 18.19 -9.91 -8.28
N GLN A 468 18.80 -11.00 -7.82
CA GLN A 468 18.39 -11.66 -6.58
C GLN A 468 18.92 -10.96 -5.33
N VAL A 469 18.16 -11.04 -4.24
CA VAL A 469 18.56 -10.47 -2.94
C VAL A 469 19.65 -11.34 -2.30
N GLY A 470 20.61 -10.69 -1.64
CA GLY A 470 21.67 -11.36 -0.87
C GLY A 470 22.69 -12.13 -1.72
N GLY A 471 22.70 -11.96 -3.05
CA GLY A 471 23.58 -12.72 -3.95
C GLY A 471 23.16 -14.18 -4.13
N SER A 472 21.91 -14.53 -3.81
CA SER A 472 21.36 -15.86 -4.08
C SER A 472 21.33 -16.15 -5.59
N LEU A 473 21.51 -17.41 -5.97
CA LEU A 473 21.44 -17.86 -7.36
C LEU A 473 20.01 -18.29 -7.70
N CYS A 474 19.63 -18.13 -8.97
CA CYS A 474 18.38 -18.65 -9.51
C CYS A 474 18.29 -20.17 -9.33
N LEU A 475 17.09 -20.65 -8.98
CA LEU A 475 16.74 -22.06 -9.10
C LEU A 475 16.63 -22.46 -10.59
N ASP A 476 16.53 -23.76 -10.83
CA ASP A 476 16.21 -24.35 -12.14
C ASP A 476 14.69 -24.31 -12.33
N TYR A 477 14.19 -23.68 -13.39
CA TYR A 477 12.76 -23.52 -13.66
C TYR A 477 12.31 -24.26 -14.92
N GLU A 478 11.03 -24.60 -14.96
CA GLU A 478 10.33 -25.02 -16.17
C GLU A 478 9.03 -24.22 -16.34
N VAL A 479 8.63 -24.03 -17.59
CA VAL A 479 7.43 -23.28 -17.97
C VAL A 479 6.47 -24.10 -18.83
N ARG A 480 5.18 -23.80 -18.76
CA ARG A 480 4.19 -24.30 -19.72
C ARG A 480 3.26 -23.18 -20.15
N PHE A 481 2.68 -23.32 -21.34
CA PHE A 481 1.81 -22.31 -21.93
C PHE A 481 0.38 -22.80 -21.96
N THR A 482 -0.55 -21.88 -21.69
CA THR A 482 -1.96 -22.05 -22.03
C THR A 482 -2.16 -21.54 -23.45
N CYS A 483 -2.75 -22.38 -24.29
CA CYS A 483 -3.07 -22.12 -25.69
C CYS A 483 -4.60 -22.09 -25.91
N PRO A 484 -5.08 -21.37 -26.94
CA PRO A 484 -6.47 -21.46 -27.38
C PRO A 484 -6.87 -22.92 -27.63
N VAL A 485 -8.11 -23.29 -27.28
CA VAL A 485 -8.60 -24.68 -27.37
C VAL A 485 -8.40 -25.33 -28.76
N GLN A 486 -8.47 -24.52 -29.83
CA GLN A 486 -8.24 -24.93 -31.21
C GLN A 486 -6.84 -25.52 -31.46
N PHE A 487 -5.83 -25.14 -30.67
CA PHE A 487 -4.47 -25.67 -30.79
C PHE A 487 -4.40 -27.18 -30.47
N CYS A 488 -5.24 -27.65 -29.55
CA CYS A 488 -5.22 -29.03 -29.06
C CYS A 488 -6.43 -29.88 -29.47
N ALA A 489 -7.45 -29.28 -30.07
CA ALA A 489 -8.48 -30.02 -30.78
C ALA A 489 -7.92 -30.86 -31.95
N GLY A 490 -6.68 -30.55 -32.38
CA GLY A 490 -6.05 -31.12 -33.55
C GLY A 490 -6.62 -30.55 -34.85
N LYS A 491 -5.91 -30.73 -35.97
CA LYS A 491 -6.59 -30.67 -37.26
C LYS A 491 -7.48 -31.91 -37.37
N PRO A 492 -8.76 -31.82 -37.78
CA PRO A 492 -9.48 -33.01 -38.18
C PRO A 492 -8.69 -33.72 -39.28
N CYS A 493 -8.50 -35.03 -39.15
CA CYS A 493 -7.89 -35.83 -40.21
C CYS A 493 -8.70 -35.62 -41.50
N SER A 494 -8.01 -35.11 -42.52
CA SER A 494 -8.57 -34.74 -43.83
C SER A 494 -8.32 -35.86 -44.83
#